data_AF-A0A7X3TK34-F1
#
_entry.id   AF-A0A7X3TK34-F1
#
_cell.length_a   1.000
_cell.length_b   1.000
_cell.length_c   1.000
_cell.angle_alpha   90.00
_cell.angle_beta   90.00
_cell.angle_gamma   90.00
#
_symmetry.space_group_name_H-M   'P 1'
#
loop_
_entity.id
_entity.type
_entity.pdbx_description
1 polymer ?
#
loop_
_entity_poly.entity_id
_entity_poly.type
_entity_poly.pdbx_seq_one_letter_code
_entity_poly.pdbx_strand_id
1 'polypeptide(L)'
;MKTDIGIWEIDRGSQAGTELGLAERVETEEMLEAVLVANPNMLMRGLTLVGRQVPVETGYADLLGIDEDGRLVVFELKREKLTRDAVAQILDYCTYLETLPDSDLATLITERSGTHGINEISDFEEWYGSHGGDSIKPVRMVLVGLGIDTSARRMVAYLADRGIDIELLTFHGYVHGEALLLARQVRTPEDRHAPSAGQARNVNRKTDINRKAAEHGLAEVWRDARDSLDYSFRTYYTKSGITYQQRMTTLPDDVRVRGSHSVTIDDAGKIRITLYPAAVDLCHDGFERLKEVISFKREKPPNAPATRGAPHQWYCRLDEQSWQAHRDRLVEFIRTVEDAWRKHEHEVADEPER
;
A
#
# COMPACT_ATOMS: atom_id res chain seq x y z
N MET A 1 -28.60 -6.67 -4.92
CA MET A 1 -28.76 -8.06 -5.39
C MET A 1 -28.11 -9.00 -4.40
N LYS A 2 -28.87 -9.96 -3.86
CA LYS A 2 -28.30 -11.11 -3.15
C LYS A 2 -27.52 -11.92 -4.18
N THR A 3 -26.26 -12.22 -3.92
CA THR A 3 -25.48 -13.09 -4.80
C THR A 3 -25.83 -14.51 -4.41
N ASP A 4 -26.42 -15.24 -5.34
CA ASP A 4 -26.79 -16.64 -5.15
C ASP A 4 -25.59 -17.48 -5.61
N ILE A 5 -24.87 -18.07 -4.66
CA ILE A 5 -23.74 -18.95 -4.95
C ILE A 5 -24.27 -20.38 -4.92
N GLY A 6 -24.32 -21.01 -6.09
CA GLY A 6 -24.59 -22.44 -6.20
C GLY A 6 -23.31 -23.25 -5.96
N ILE A 7 -23.46 -24.37 -5.26
CA ILE A 7 -22.37 -25.32 -4.98
C ILE A 7 -22.80 -26.67 -5.53
N TRP A 8 -22.00 -27.23 -6.45
CA TRP A 8 -22.26 -28.53 -7.06
C TRP A 8 -21.20 -29.55 -6.65
N GLU A 9 -21.62 -30.77 -6.36
CA GLU A 9 -20.75 -31.94 -6.30
C GLU A 9 -20.69 -32.59 -7.69
N ILE A 10 -19.48 -32.81 -8.22
CA ILE A 10 -19.26 -33.38 -9.56
C ILE A 10 -18.64 -34.77 -9.43
N ASP A 11 -19.32 -35.78 -9.99
CA ASP A 11 -18.76 -37.10 -10.19
C ASP A 11 -17.72 -37.04 -11.32
N ARG A 12 -16.45 -37.36 -11.03
CA ARG A 12 -15.37 -37.28 -12.03
C ARG A 12 -15.45 -38.35 -13.12
N GLY A 13 -16.09 -39.48 -12.85
CA GLY A 13 -16.25 -40.57 -13.82
C GLY A 13 -17.37 -40.30 -14.81
N SER A 14 -18.54 -39.89 -14.31
CA SER A 14 -19.72 -39.63 -15.14
C SER A 14 -19.85 -38.18 -15.62
N GLN A 15 -19.11 -37.24 -15.01
CA GLN A 15 -19.26 -35.79 -15.18
C GLN A 15 -20.65 -35.27 -14.79
N ALA A 16 -21.49 -36.09 -14.15
CA ALA A 16 -22.78 -35.65 -13.63
C ALA A 16 -22.55 -34.73 -12.42
N GLY A 17 -23.37 -33.66 -12.33
CA GLY A 17 -23.33 -32.71 -11.24
C GLY A 17 -24.64 -32.68 -10.47
N THR A 18 -24.55 -32.69 -9.14
CA THR A 18 -25.69 -32.51 -8.23
C THR A 18 -25.51 -31.21 -7.45
N GLU A 19 -26.49 -30.31 -7.50
CA GLU A 19 -26.47 -29.11 -6.67
C GLU A 19 -26.72 -29.50 -5.21
N LEU A 20 -25.84 -29.07 -4.30
CA LEU A 20 -25.87 -29.50 -2.90
C LEU A 20 -26.96 -28.84 -2.06
N GLY A 21 -27.75 -27.91 -2.61
CA GLY A 21 -28.93 -27.31 -1.94
C GLY A 21 -28.64 -26.76 -0.53
N LEU A 22 -27.42 -26.28 -0.30
CA LEU A 22 -26.91 -25.99 1.04
C LEU A 22 -27.58 -24.76 1.63
N ALA A 23 -28.01 -24.86 2.89
CA ALA A 23 -28.48 -23.70 3.64
C ALA A 23 -27.29 -22.83 4.04
N GLU A 24 -27.37 -21.54 3.71
CA GLU A 24 -26.42 -20.53 4.18
C GLU A 24 -26.52 -20.46 5.72
N ARG A 25 -25.44 -20.84 6.40
CA ARG A 25 -25.38 -20.91 7.86
C ARG A 25 -23.96 -20.65 8.30
N VAL A 26 -23.80 -19.72 9.23
CA VAL A 26 -22.51 -19.40 9.82
C VAL A 26 -22.63 -19.39 11.32
N GLU A 27 -21.62 -19.94 11.99
CA GLU A 27 -21.56 -19.97 13.45
C GLU A 27 -21.01 -18.64 14.00
N THR A 28 -20.66 -18.60 15.28
CA THR A 28 -20.28 -17.37 15.98
C THR A 28 -19.07 -16.66 15.36
N GLU A 29 -18.91 -15.37 15.67
CA GLU A 29 -17.78 -14.54 15.22
C GLU A 29 -16.43 -15.13 15.66
N GLU A 30 -16.37 -15.60 16.89
CA GLU A 30 -15.23 -16.30 17.48
C GLU A 30 -14.83 -17.55 16.68
N MET A 31 -15.80 -18.28 16.12
CA MET A 31 -15.57 -19.47 15.32
C MET A 31 -15.04 -19.10 13.93
N LEU A 32 -15.57 -18.05 13.30
CA LEU A 32 -15.02 -17.48 12.07
C LEU A 32 -13.57 -17.01 12.27
N GLU A 33 -13.32 -16.26 13.33
CA GLU A 33 -11.98 -15.79 13.70
C GLU A 33 -11.02 -16.97 13.93
N ALA A 34 -11.42 -17.98 14.70
CA ALA A 34 -10.60 -19.18 14.94
C ALA A 34 -10.25 -19.92 13.64
N VAL A 35 -11.21 -20.06 12.73
CA VAL A 35 -10.98 -20.67 11.40
C VAL A 35 -9.98 -19.86 10.58
N LEU A 36 -10.10 -18.52 10.59
CA LEU A 36 -9.21 -17.63 9.84
C LEU A 36 -7.80 -17.55 10.44
N VAL A 37 -7.68 -17.65 11.76
CA VAL A 37 -6.39 -17.77 12.46
C VAL A 37 -5.67 -19.06 12.09
N ALA A 38 -6.40 -20.17 12.06
CA ALA A 38 -5.85 -21.46 11.65
C ALA A 38 -5.53 -21.51 10.15
N ASN A 39 -6.16 -20.65 9.33
CA ASN A 39 -6.00 -20.62 7.88
C ASN A 39 -5.80 -19.20 7.32
N PRO A 40 -4.69 -18.51 7.63
CA PRO A 40 -4.48 -17.10 7.26
C PRO A 40 -4.57 -16.82 5.75
N ASN A 41 -4.26 -17.82 4.92
CA ASN A 41 -4.40 -17.74 3.46
C ASN A 41 -5.83 -17.47 2.97
N MET A 42 -6.83 -17.75 3.81
CA MET A 42 -8.23 -17.39 3.53
C MET A 42 -8.45 -15.88 3.57
N LEU A 43 -7.71 -15.16 4.43
CA LEU A 43 -7.68 -13.71 4.47
C LEU A 43 -6.89 -13.17 3.27
N MET A 44 -5.62 -13.53 3.20
CA MET A 44 -4.68 -13.00 2.22
C MET A 44 -3.53 -13.98 2.02
N ARG A 45 -3.09 -14.15 0.76
CA ARG A 45 -1.94 -15.01 0.46
C ARG A 45 -0.67 -14.37 1.02
N GLY A 46 0.22 -15.19 1.58
CA GLY A 46 1.47 -14.70 2.14
C GLY A 46 1.33 -13.91 3.44
N LEU A 47 0.12 -13.86 4.03
CA LEU A 47 -0.13 -13.18 5.29
C LEU A 47 0.51 -13.94 6.45
N THR A 48 1.29 -13.24 7.25
CA THR A 48 1.73 -13.72 8.57
C THR A 48 0.91 -13.02 9.63
N LEU A 49 0.09 -13.75 10.39
CA LEU A 49 -0.60 -13.15 11.52
C LEU A 49 0.39 -12.89 12.65
N VAL A 50 0.32 -11.68 13.22
CA VAL A 50 1.24 -11.20 14.27
C VAL A 50 0.50 -10.74 15.53
N GLY A 51 -0.83 -10.67 15.48
CA GLY A 51 -1.64 -10.37 16.66
C GLY A 51 -3.09 -10.80 16.49
N ARG A 52 -3.73 -11.09 17.62
CA ARG A 52 -5.15 -11.40 17.73
C ARG A 52 -5.74 -10.72 18.97
N GLN A 53 -6.95 -10.17 18.83
CA GLN A 53 -7.67 -9.42 19.86
C GLN A 53 -6.75 -8.36 20.50
N VAL A 54 -6.05 -7.58 19.67
CA VAL A 54 -5.00 -6.65 20.10
C VAL A 54 -5.63 -5.42 20.74
N PRO A 55 -5.29 -5.08 21.99
CA PRO A 55 -5.89 -3.94 22.68
C PRO A 55 -5.51 -2.65 21.97
N VAL A 56 -6.52 -1.83 21.76
CA VAL A 56 -6.42 -0.47 21.22
C VAL A 56 -7.23 0.46 22.12
N GLU A 57 -7.10 1.78 21.92
CA GLU A 57 -7.74 2.77 22.80
C GLU A 57 -9.25 2.53 22.98
N THR A 58 -9.94 2.09 21.93
CA THR A 58 -11.40 1.93 21.89
C THR A 58 -11.88 0.49 21.78
N GLY A 59 -11.06 -0.49 22.18
CA GLY A 59 -11.45 -1.90 22.21
C GLY A 59 -10.32 -2.85 21.83
N TYR A 60 -10.63 -3.79 20.94
CA TYR A 60 -9.68 -4.80 20.49
C TYR A 60 -9.76 -4.93 18.97
N ALA A 61 -8.63 -4.77 18.28
CA ALA A 61 -8.53 -5.11 16.87
C ALA A 61 -8.49 -6.64 16.71
N ASP A 62 -9.39 -7.20 15.89
CA ASP A 62 -9.58 -8.65 15.83
C ASP A 62 -8.31 -9.39 15.42
N LEU A 63 -7.69 -8.99 14.30
CA LEU A 63 -6.42 -9.57 13.85
C LEU A 63 -5.49 -8.50 13.32
N LEU A 64 -4.20 -8.68 13.59
CA LEU A 64 -3.10 -7.99 12.94
C LEU A 64 -2.27 -8.99 12.13
N GLY A 65 -1.86 -8.60 10.94
CA GLY A 65 -0.96 -9.40 10.11
C GLY A 65 0.01 -8.56 9.30
N ILE A 66 1.08 -9.18 8.85
CA ILE A 66 2.05 -8.61 7.90
C ILE A 66 1.81 -9.28 6.55
N ASP A 67 1.51 -8.47 5.53
CA ASP A 67 1.33 -8.98 4.17
C ASP A 67 2.66 -9.29 3.46
N GLU A 68 2.58 -9.85 2.25
CA GLU A 68 3.76 -10.21 1.46
C GLU A 68 4.65 -9.01 1.07
N ASP A 69 4.11 -7.79 1.12
CA ASP A 69 4.85 -6.54 0.87
C ASP A 69 5.45 -5.95 2.17
N GLY A 70 5.23 -6.61 3.31
CA GLY A 70 5.69 -6.16 4.62
C GLY A 70 4.80 -5.09 5.26
N ARG A 71 3.57 -4.86 4.78
CA ARG A 71 2.68 -3.85 5.38
C ARG A 71 1.90 -4.45 6.54
N LEU A 72 1.64 -3.64 7.58
CA LEU A 72 0.70 -4.02 8.62
C LEU A 72 -0.73 -3.95 8.09
N VAL A 73 -1.44 -5.06 8.26
CA VAL A 73 -2.84 -5.22 7.90
C VAL A 73 -3.65 -5.41 9.17
N VAL A 74 -4.61 -4.53 9.38
CA VAL A 74 -5.62 -4.60 10.44
C VAL A 74 -6.86 -5.25 9.85
N PHE A 75 -7.37 -6.30 10.50
CA PHE A 75 -8.61 -6.94 10.13
C PHE A 75 -9.68 -6.67 11.17
N GLU A 76 -10.88 -6.36 10.70
CA GLU A 76 -12.09 -6.26 11.51
C GLU A 76 -13.10 -7.27 10.99
N LEU A 77 -13.50 -8.22 11.85
CA LEU A 77 -14.34 -9.35 11.51
C LEU A 77 -15.77 -9.09 12.01
N LYS A 78 -16.75 -9.50 11.21
CA LYS A 78 -18.15 -9.55 11.60
C LYS A 78 -18.77 -10.86 11.18
N ARG A 79 -19.46 -11.53 12.11
CA ARG A 79 -20.29 -12.70 11.78
C ARG A 79 -21.53 -12.39 10.98
N GLU A 80 -21.87 -11.12 10.77
CA GLU A 80 -23.03 -10.70 9.97
C GLU A 80 -22.58 -9.88 8.76
N LYS A 81 -23.53 -9.17 8.14
CA LYS A 81 -23.21 -8.20 7.10
C LYS A 81 -22.37 -7.08 7.70
N LEU A 82 -21.31 -6.70 7.00
CA LEU A 82 -20.55 -5.50 7.28
C LEU A 82 -21.45 -4.27 7.14
N THR A 83 -21.51 -3.47 8.20
CA THR A 83 -22.28 -2.22 8.28
C THR A 83 -21.32 -1.03 8.40
N ARG A 84 -21.88 0.19 8.39
CA ARG A 84 -21.10 1.41 8.62
C ARG A 84 -20.30 1.38 9.93
N ASP A 85 -20.79 0.66 10.94
CA ASP A 85 -20.19 0.63 12.27
C ASP A 85 -18.86 -0.14 12.20
N ALA A 86 -18.78 -1.21 11.40
CA ALA A 86 -17.52 -1.93 11.15
C ALA A 86 -16.48 -1.02 10.46
N VAL A 87 -16.91 -0.17 9.51
CA VAL A 87 -16.02 0.81 8.86
C VAL A 87 -15.52 1.84 9.87
N ALA A 88 -16.39 2.35 10.74
CA ALA A 88 -15.99 3.28 11.79
C ALA A 88 -14.99 2.64 12.77
N GLN A 89 -15.26 1.40 13.18
CA GLN A 89 -14.45 0.64 14.13
C GLN A 89 -13.03 0.39 13.59
N ILE A 90 -12.88 -0.12 12.36
CA ILE A 90 -11.55 -0.36 11.79
C ILE A 90 -10.76 0.94 11.59
N LEU A 91 -11.43 2.04 11.22
CA LEU A 91 -10.80 3.35 11.10
C LEU A 91 -10.27 3.84 12.45
N ASP A 92 -11.08 3.73 13.50
CA ASP A 92 -10.71 4.12 14.86
C ASP A 92 -9.46 3.35 15.33
N TYR A 93 -9.44 2.02 15.12
CA TYR A 93 -8.30 1.17 15.46
C TYR A 93 -7.04 1.60 14.71
N CYS A 94 -7.16 1.85 13.41
CA CYS A 94 -6.04 2.28 12.60
C CYS A 94 -5.54 3.66 12.98
N THR A 95 -6.42 4.60 13.34
CA THR A 95 -5.98 5.93 13.79
C THR A 95 -5.13 5.85 15.06
N TYR A 96 -5.52 5.00 16.02
CA TYR A 96 -4.71 4.74 17.20
C TYR A 96 -3.35 4.11 16.85
N LEU A 97 -3.34 3.03 16.07
CA LEU A 97 -2.09 2.34 15.68
C LEU A 97 -1.13 3.24 14.89
N GLU A 98 -1.67 4.13 14.05
CA GLU A 98 -0.87 5.11 13.30
C GLU A 98 -0.22 6.16 14.21
N THR A 99 -0.85 6.50 15.34
CA THR A 99 -0.31 7.48 16.30
C THR A 99 0.83 6.95 17.17
N LEU A 100 0.94 5.62 17.34
CA LEU A 100 2.01 5.01 18.12
C LEU A 100 3.37 5.20 17.44
N PRO A 101 4.45 5.52 18.14
CA PRO A 101 5.80 5.36 17.59
C PRO A 101 6.02 3.94 17.05
N ASP A 102 6.84 3.80 16.01
CA ASP A 102 7.06 2.48 15.38
C ASP A 102 7.65 1.45 16.36
N SER A 103 8.49 1.90 17.30
CA SER A 103 9.01 1.07 18.41
C SER A 103 7.91 0.58 19.37
N ASP A 104 6.92 1.43 19.64
CA ASP A 104 5.83 1.10 20.57
C ASP A 104 4.85 0.14 19.89
N LEU A 105 4.60 0.32 18.59
CA LEU A 105 3.83 -0.60 17.78
C LEU A 105 4.55 -1.95 17.62
N ALA A 106 5.86 -1.95 17.43
CA ALA A 106 6.66 -3.17 17.42
C ALA A 106 6.59 -3.92 18.75
N THR A 107 6.72 -3.18 19.87
CA THR A 107 6.58 -3.75 21.22
C THR A 107 5.19 -4.36 21.42
N LEU A 108 4.13 -3.63 21.05
CA LEU A 108 2.76 -4.13 21.09
C LEU A 108 2.61 -5.42 20.27
N ILE A 109 3.19 -5.49 19.07
CA ILE A 109 3.13 -6.70 18.24
C ILE A 109 3.89 -7.85 18.90
N THR A 110 5.10 -7.62 19.41
CA THR A 110 5.87 -8.65 20.13
C THR A 110 5.07 -9.22 21.30
N GLU A 111 4.49 -8.37 22.15
CA GLU A 111 3.71 -8.78 23.31
C GLU A 111 2.45 -9.58 22.95
N ARG A 112 1.87 -9.30 21.78
CA ARG A 112 0.64 -9.95 21.32
C ARG A 112 0.89 -11.17 20.45
N SER A 113 2.07 -11.28 19.85
CA SER A 113 2.53 -12.52 19.24
C SER A 113 2.60 -13.64 20.29
N GLY A 114 2.42 -14.90 19.90
CA GLY A 114 2.42 -16.03 20.84
C GLY A 114 1.13 -16.16 21.68
N THR A 115 0.19 -15.21 21.57
CA THR A 115 -1.09 -15.24 22.28
C THR A 115 -2.25 -15.64 21.36
N HIS A 116 -3.34 -16.17 21.94
CA HIS A 116 -4.59 -16.47 21.22
C HIS A 116 -4.46 -17.35 19.95
N GLY A 117 -3.43 -18.18 19.86
CA GLY A 117 -3.17 -19.06 18.71
C GLY A 117 -2.31 -18.44 17.61
N ILE A 118 -1.73 -17.26 17.85
CA ILE A 118 -0.72 -16.64 16.98
C ILE A 118 0.66 -17.21 17.32
N ASN A 119 1.51 -17.41 16.31
CA ASN A 119 2.89 -17.83 16.52
C ASN A 119 3.68 -16.76 17.28
N GLU A 120 4.58 -17.18 18.15
CA GLU A 120 5.42 -16.28 18.92
C GLU A 120 6.50 -15.63 18.04
N ILE A 121 6.68 -14.32 18.22
CA ILE A 121 7.75 -13.52 17.63
C ILE A 121 8.48 -12.86 18.79
N SER A 122 9.63 -13.42 19.17
CA SER A 122 10.38 -12.99 20.36
C SER A 122 10.88 -11.54 20.27
N ASP A 123 11.26 -11.10 19.08
CA ASP A 123 11.61 -9.72 18.77
C ASP A 123 11.02 -9.38 17.39
N PHE A 124 10.02 -8.50 17.36
CA PHE A 124 9.34 -8.15 16.12
C PHE A 124 10.21 -7.29 15.21
N GLU A 125 11.06 -6.41 15.74
CA GLU A 125 11.89 -5.54 14.91
C GLU A 125 12.96 -6.36 14.17
N GLU A 126 13.61 -7.29 14.85
CA GLU A 126 14.58 -8.22 14.24
C GLU A 126 13.89 -9.14 13.22
N TRP A 127 12.75 -9.74 13.61
CA TRP A 127 11.98 -10.59 12.71
C TRP A 127 11.54 -9.82 11.47
N TYR A 128 10.97 -8.63 11.63
CA TYR A 128 10.48 -7.80 10.54
C TYR A 128 11.61 -7.37 9.60
N GLY A 129 12.74 -6.91 10.15
CA GLY A 129 13.93 -6.55 9.36
C GLY A 129 14.51 -7.72 8.56
N SER A 130 14.58 -8.92 9.16
CA SER A 130 15.09 -10.12 8.47
C SER A 130 14.17 -10.61 7.33
N HIS A 131 12.89 -10.25 7.38
CA HIS A 131 11.90 -10.54 6.33
C HIS A 131 11.78 -9.42 5.29
N GLY A 132 12.70 -8.46 5.28
CA GLY A 132 12.71 -7.35 4.32
C GLY A 132 11.66 -6.29 4.59
N GLY A 133 11.12 -6.27 5.82
CA GLY A 133 10.27 -5.22 6.35
C GLY A 133 10.98 -3.87 6.34
N ASP A 134 10.22 -2.80 6.17
CA ASP A 134 10.75 -1.47 5.91
C ASP A 134 9.94 -0.38 6.61
N SER A 135 8.61 -0.46 6.48
CA SER A 135 7.67 0.35 7.23
C SER A 135 6.38 -0.43 7.38
N ILE A 136 5.91 -0.54 8.62
CA ILE A 136 4.60 -1.10 8.94
C ILE A 136 3.46 -0.11 8.70
N LYS A 137 3.79 1.15 8.35
CA LYS A 137 2.85 2.23 8.03
C LYS A 137 2.98 2.73 6.58
N PRO A 138 1.91 3.26 5.97
CA PRO A 138 0.56 3.33 6.51
C PRO A 138 -0.09 1.93 6.63
N VAL A 139 -0.99 1.78 7.58
CA VAL A 139 -1.69 0.50 7.83
C VAL A 139 -2.74 0.25 6.76
N ARG A 140 -2.88 -1.02 6.39
CA ARG A 140 -3.94 -1.51 5.50
C ARG A 140 -5.12 -2.02 6.31
N MET A 141 -6.33 -1.75 5.84
CA MET A 141 -7.57 -2.09 6.51
C MET A 141 -8.31 -3.16 5.71
N VAL A 142 -8.71 -4.25 6.34
CA VAL A 142 -9.51 -5.29 5.70
C VAL A 142 -10.72 -5.63 6.56
N LEU A 143 -11.90 -5.28 6.07
CA LEU A 143 -13.17 -5.64 6.68
C LEU A 143 -13.60 -7.02 6.20
N VAL A 144 -13.82 -7.93 7.14
CA VAL A 144 -14.15 -9.33 6.89
C VAL A 144 -15.56 -9.63 7.39
N GLY A 145 -16.46 -10.14 6.54
CA GLY A 145 -17.78 -10.53 7.03
C GLY A 145 -18.64 -11.33 6.06
N LEU A 146 -19.90 -11.57 6.40
CA LEU A 146 -20.79 -12.44 5.63
C LEU A 146 -21.66 -11.70 4.62
N GLY A 147 -21.02 -10.78 3.92
CA GLY A 147 -21.67 -9.82 3.05
C GLY A 147 -21.57 -8.41 3.60
N ILE A 148 -22.26 -7.50 2.94
CA ILE A 148 -22.10 -6.06 3.17
C ILE A 148 -23.37 -5.32 2.80
N ASP A 149 -23.71 -4.30 3.59
CA ASP A 149 -24.80 -3.39 3.28
C ASP A 149 -24.40 -2.29 2.27
N THR A 150 -25.38 -1.52 1.78
CA THR A 150 -25.13 -0.45 0.81
C THR A 150 -24.33 0.71 1.39
N SER A 151 -24.47 0.98 2.69
CA SER A 151 -23.81 2.11 3.36
C SER A 151 -22.32 1.85 3.53
N ALA A 152 -21.95 0.72 4.10
CA ALA A 152 -20.57 0.26 4.27
C ALA A 152 -19.86 0.18 2.91
N ARG A 153 -20.53 -0.38 1.90
CA ARG A 153 -19.97 -0.45 0.54
C ARG A 153 -19.64 0.93 -0.01
N ARG A 154 -20.57 1.88 0.12
CA ARG A 154 -20.36 3.27 -0.34
C ARG A 154 -19.22 3.95 0.42
N MET A 155 -19.12 3.74 1.73
CA MET A 155 -18.06 4.30 2.56
C MET A 155 -16.68 3.75 2.17
N VAL A 156 -16.55 2.42 2.07
CA VAL A 156 -15.28 1.80 1.64
C VAL A 156 -14.87 2.30 0.26
N ALA A 157 -15.78 2.31 -0.72
CA ALA A 157 -15.48 2.80 -2.06
C ALA A 157 -14.99 4.27 -2.03
N TYR A 158 -15.70 5.14 -1.32
CA TYR A 158 -15.35 6.55 -1.18
C TYR A 158 -13.94 6.78 -0.57
N LEU A 159 -13.59 5.98 0.44
CA LEU A 159 -12.29 6.03 1.12
C LEU A 159 -11.17 5.47 0.21
N ALA A 160 -11.42 4.34 -0.44
CA ALA A 160 -10.49 3.71 -1.38
C ALA A 160 -10.15 4.61 -2.57
N ASP A 161 -11.15 5.32 -3.12
CA ASP A 161 -10.96 6.31 -4.20
C ASP A 161 -10.08 7.50 -3.76
N ARG A 162 -10.05 7.77 -2.45
CA ARG A 162 -9.19 8.79 -1.83
C ARG A 162 -7.81 8.27 -1.44
N GLY A 163 -7.52 7.00 -1.74
CA GLY A 163 -6.20 6.41 -1.52
C GLY A 163 -6.01 5.82 -0.12
N ILE A 164 -7.08 5.73 0.68
CA ILE A 164 -7.05 4.97 1.93
C ILE A 164 -7.08 3.50 1.57
N ASP A 165 -6.12 2.73 2.08
CA ASP A 165 -6.01 1.30 1.78
C ASP A 165 -7.01 0.50 2.64
N ILE A 166 -8.26 0.45 2.17
CA ILE A 166 -9.37 -0.26 2.81
C ILE A 166 -10.06 -1.21 1.83
N GLU A 167 -10.22 -2.46 2.24
CA GLU A 167 -10.77 -3.53 1.42
C GLU A 167 -11.89 -4.31 2.10
N LEU A 168 -12.68 -5.01 1.28
CA LEU A 168 -13.77 -5.87 1.71
C LEU A 168 -13.49 -7.31 1.32
N LEU A 169 -13.49 -8.17 2.34
CA LEU A 169 -13.41 -9.60 2.19
C LEU A 169 -14.69 -10.23 2.71
N THR A 170 -15.51 -10.77 1.81
CA THR A 170 -16.76 -11.41 2.21
C THR A 170 -16.68 -12.93 2.10
N PHE A 171 -17.35 -13.64 3.01
CA PHE A 171 -17.51 -15.08 2.94
C PHE A 171 -19.00 -15.44 2.86
N HIS A 172 -19.28 -16.55 2.20
CA HIS A 172 -20.55 -17.26 2.32
C HIS A 172 -20.27 -18.58 3.02
N GLY A 173 -20.94 -18.83 4.14
CA GLY A 173 -20.76 -20.08 4.88
C GLY A 173 -21.96 -21.00 4.74
N TYR A 174 -21.66 -22.29 4.62
CA TYR A 174 -22.62 -23.36 4.43
C TYR A 174 -22.26 -24.52 5.35
N VAL A 175 -23.28 -25.27 5.78
CA VAL A 175 -23.07 -26.51 6.54
C VAL A 175 -23.42 -27.70 5.64
N HIS A 176 -22.49 -28.66 5.54
CA HIS A 176 -22.69 -29.91 4.81
C HIS A 176 -22.24 -31.10 5.68
N GLY A 177 -23.20 -31.82 6.25
CA GLY A 177 -22.92 -32.83 7.28
C GLY A 177 -22.33 -32.18 8.53
N GLU A 178 -21.14 -32.63 8.95
CA GLU A 178 -20.36 -32.05 10.05
C GLU A 178 -19.38 -30.97 9.59
N ALA A 179 -19.25 -30.73 8.28
CA ALA A 179 -18.30 -29.77 7.74
C ALA A 179 -18.92 -28.38 7.59
N LEU A 180 -18.14 -27.36 7.98
CA LEU A 180 -18.36 -25.98 7.58
C LEU A 180 -17.62 -25.69 6.27
N LEU A 181 -18.35 -25.21 5.27
CA LEU A 181 -17.80 -24.78 3.99
C LEU A 181 -17.83 -23.25 3.93
N LEU A 182 -16.67 -22.63 3.72
CA LEU A 182 -16.56 -21.18 3.52
C LEU A 182 -16.18 -20.87 2.07
N ALA A 183 -17.07 -20.23 1.34
CA ALA A 183 -16.82 -19.69 0.01
C ALA A 183 -16.38 -18.23 0.12
N ARG A 184 -15.11 -17.97 -0.22
CA ARG A 184 -14.55 -16.62 -0.23
C ARG A 184 -15.04 -15.84 -1.46
N GLN A 185 -15.60 -14.67 -1.23
CA GLN A 185 -15.89 -13.66 -2.25
C GLN A 185 -15.11 -12.37 -1.94
N VAL A 186 -14.05 -12.12 -2.70
CA VAL A 186 -13.35 -10.83 -2.65
C VAL A 186 -14.15 -9.81 -3.45
N ARG A 187 -14.48 -8.67 -2.84
CA ARG A 187 -15.10 -7.53 -3.53
C ARG A 187 -14.25 -6.29 -3.32
N THR A 188 -13.20 -6.16 -4.11
CA THR A 188 -12.55 -4.86 -4.28
C THR A 188 -13.56 -3.87 -4.90
N PRO A 189 -13.64 -2.61 -4.44
CA PRO A 189 -14.11 -1.53 -5.30
C PRO A 189 -13.37 -1.68 -6.63
N GLU A 190 -14.13 -1.73 -7.72
CA GLU A 190 -13.71 -2.06 -9.10
C GLU A 190 -12.19 -2.02 -9.37
N ASP A 191 -11.63 -3.17 -9.76
CA ASP A 191 -10.26 -3.35 -10.25
C ASP A 191 -9.11 -2.68 -9.47
N ARG A 192 -8.74 -3.27 -8.34
CA ARG A 192 -7.31 -3.36 -7.95
C ARG A 192 -6.87 -4.83 -7.91
N HIS A 193 -6.59 -5.35 -9.11
CA HIS A 193 -5.59 -6.36 -9.45
C HIS A 193 -5.22 -7.42 -8.39
N ALA A 194 -5.50 -8.70 -8.69
CA ALA A 194 -4.57 -9.79 -8.37
C ALA A 194 -3.14 -9.35 -8.72
N PRO A 195 -2.08 -9.72 -7.95
CA PRO A 195 -0.77 -9.12 -8.11
C PRO A 195 -0.35 -9.21 -9.56
N SER A 196 -0.37 -8.06 -10.25
CA SER A 196 0.04 -8.03 -11.64
C SER A 196 1.52 -8.42 -11.66
N ALA A 197 2.00 -9.01 -12.76
CA ALA A 197 3.42 -9.30 -12.96
C ALA A 197 4.35 -8.09 -12.72
N GLY A 198 3.81 -6.86 -12.58
CA GLY A 198 4.49 -5.66 -12.13
C GLY A 198 4.83 -5.60 -10.63
N GLN A 199 4.02 -6.17 -9.72
CA GLN A 199 4.25 -6.11 -8.25
C GLN A 199 5.35 -7.08 -7.79
N ALA A 200 5.33 -8.35 -8.24
CA ALA A 200 6.44 -9.27 -8.02
C ALA A 200 7.76 -8.78 -8.63
N ARG A 201 7.70 -8.02 -9.74
CA ARG A 201 8.87 -7.29 -10.29
C ARG A 201 9.28 -6.12 -9.41
N ASN A 202 8.35 -5.45 -8.72
CA ASN A 202 8.61 -4.30 -7.86
C ASN A 202 9.33 -4.73 -6.58
N VAL A 203 8.86 -5.81 -5.93
CA VAL A 203 9.50 -6.38 -4.73
C VAL A 203 10.92 -6.84 -5.04
N ASN A 204 11.09 -7.64 -6.10
CA ASN A 204 12.43 -8.07 -6.53
C ASN A 204 13.35 -6.88 -6.85
N ARG A 205 12.84 -5.82 -7.50
CA ARG A 205 13.63 -4.61 -7.79
C ARG A 205 13.97 -3.80 -6.54
N LYS A 206 13.10 -3.75 -5.54
CA LYS A 206 13.38 -3.11 -4.25
C LYS A 206 14.52 -3.84 -3.54
N THR A 207 14.47 -5.16 -3.47
CA THR A 207 15.57 -5.96 -2.90
C THR A 207 16.86 -5.80 -3.71
N ASP A 208 16.78 -5.86 -5.04
CA ASP A 208 17.95 -5.69 -5.92
C ASP A 208 18.61 -4.33 -5.75
N ILE A 209 17.83 -3.25 -5.61
CA ILE A 209 18.40 -1.92 -5.47
C ILE A 209 18.95 -1.63 -4.08
N ASN A 210 18.33 -2.17 -3.03
CA ASN A 210 18.88 -2.08 -1.67
C ASN A 210 20.23 -2.79 -1.60
N ARG A 211 20.35 -3.96 -2.27
CA ARG A 211 21.64 -4.64 -2.44
C ARG A 211 22.63 -3.79 -3.24
N LYS A 212 22.21 -3.22 -4.38
CA LYS A 212 23.07 -2.31 -5.19
C LYS A 212 23.55 -1.12 -4.35
N ALA A 213 22.69 -0.52 -3.53
CA ALA A 213 23.05 0.56 -2.62
C ALA A 213 24.14 0.13 -1.64
N ALA A 214 23.98 -1.03 -1.01
CA ALA A 214 24.97 -1.59 -0.09
C ALA A 214 26.31 -1.87 -0.78
N GLU A 215 26.30 -2.46 -1.98
CA GLU A 215 27.50 -2.75 -2.77
C GLU A 215 28.29 -1.48 -3.13
N HIS A 216 27.61 -0.35 -3.31
CA HIS A 216 28.21 0.95 -3.58
C HIS A 216 28.47 1.80 -2.31
N GLY A 217 28.22 1.27 -1.10
CA GLY A 217 28.41 2.02 0.14
C GLY A 217 27.41 3.16 0.34
N LEU A 218 26.25 3.10 -0.31
CA LEU A 218 25.21 4.13 -0.29
C LEU A 218 23.97 3.72 0.51
N ALA A 219 23.98 2.62 1.24
CA ALA A 219 22.77 2.06 1.87
C ALA A 219 22.03 3.07 2.75
N GLU A 220 22.75 3.86 3.55
CA GLU A 220 22.17 4.87 4.44
C GLU A 220 21.56 6.04 3.66
N VAL A 221 22.34 6.65 2.77
CA VAL A 221 21.91 7.76 1.90
C VAL A 221 20.74 7.36 1.03
N TRP A 222 20.76 6.14 0.48
CA TRP A 222 19.68 5.59 -0.32
C TRP A 222 18.39 5.45 0.47
N ARG A 223 18.47 4.88 1.69
CA ARG A 223 17.30 4.72 2.57
C ARG A 223 16.73 6.08 2.94
N ASP A 224 17.57 6.99 3.42
CA ASP A 224 17.15 8.32 3.85
C ASP A 224 16.57 9.13 2.68
N ALA A 225 17.23 9.18 1.52
CA ALA A 225 16.70 9.86 0.35
C ALA A 225 15.41 9.24 -0.18
N ARG A 226 15.29 7.91 -0.09
CA ARG A 226 14.08 7.22 -0.49
C ARG A 226 12.89 7.64 0.37
N ASP A 227 13.10 7.69 1.68
CA ASP A 227 12.03 7.88 2.66
C ASP A 227 11.69 9.36 2.81
N SER A 228 12.71 10.23 2.87
CA SER A 228 12.53 11.67 3.08
C SER A 228 11.92 12.39 1.88
N LEU A 229 11.99 11.80 0.68
CA LEU A 229 11.43 12.37 -0.54
C LEU A 229 10.11 11.71 -0.96
N ASP A 230 9.62 10.69 -0.24
CA ASP A 230 8.36 10.03 -0.57
C ASP A 230 7.14 10.79 -0.04
N TYR A 231 6.63 11.68 -0.88
CA TYR A 231 5.32 12.30 -0.69
C TYR A 231 4.31 11.81 -1.75
N SER A 232 4.58 10.65 -2.34
CA SER A 232 3.93 10.19 -3.55
C SER A 232 2.61 9.48 -3.32
N PHE A 233 1.69 9.62 -4.27
CA PHE A 233 0.51 8.76 -4.31
C PHE A 233 0.91 7.29 -4.55
N ARG A 234 1.98 7.07 -5.32
CA ARG A 234 2.50 5.73 -5.61
C ARG A 234 3.99 5.76 -5.95
N THR A 235 4.74 4.79 -5.44
CA THR A 235 6.12 4.54 -5.86
C THR A 235 6.24 3.40 -6.88
N TYR A 236 7.21 3.53 -7.79
CA TYR A 236 7.53 2.52 -8.80
C TYR A 236 9.04 2.25 -8.83
N TYR A 237 9.46 1.02 -8.51
CA TYR A 237 10.85 0.60 -8.60
C TYR A 237 11.22 0.22 -10.03
N THR A 238 12.31 0.82 -10.48
CA THR A 238 13.01 0.53 -11.73
C THR A 238 14.25 -0.30 -11.43
N LYS A 239 15.01 -0.69 -12.45
CA LYS A 239 16.29 -1.40 -12.24
C LYS A 239 17.34 -0.53 -11.53
N SER A 240 17.19 0.78 -11.58
CA SER A 240 18.20 1.73 -11.15
C SER A 240 17.71 2.69 -10.08
N GLY A 241 16.44 2.63 -9.67
CA GLY A 241 15.90 3.59 -8.71
C GLY A 241 14.43 3.44 -8.42
N ILE A 242 13.86 4.46 -7.80
CA ILE A 242 12.45 4.64 -7.51
C ILE A 242 11.96 5.87 -8.26
N THR A 243 10.79 5.75 -8.86
CA THR A 243 10.02 6.89 -9.37
C THR A 243 8.86 7.17 -8.45
N TYR A 244 8.69 8.43 -8.08
CA TYR A 244 7.64 8.93 -7.21
C TYR A 244 6.53 9.50 -8.09
N GLN A 245 5.41 8.79 -8.13
CA GLN A 245 4.28 9.14 -8.98
C GLN A 245 3.20 9.85 -8.20
N GLN A 246 2.68 10.90 -8.82
CA GLN A 246 1.50 11.60 -8.36
C GLN A 246 0.25 11.10 -9.06
N ARG A 247 -0.90 11.52 -8.55
CA ARG A 247 -2.16 11.37 -9.27
C ARG A 247 -2.03 12.08 -10.63
N MET A 248 -2.74 11.54 -11.61
CA MET A 248 -2.65 12.05 -12.98
C MET A 248 -3.36 13.38 -13.04
N THR A 249 -2.65 14.44 -13.41
CA THR A 249 -3.23 15.78 -13.57
C THR A 249 -2.86 16.38 -14.93
N THR A 250 -3.54 17.46 -15.31
CA THR A 250 -3.27 18.23 -16.53
C THR A 250 -2.77 19.61 -16.12
N LEU A 251 -1.51 19.93 -16.44
CA LEU A 251 -0.91 21.24 -16.13
C LEU A 251 -1.46 22.35 -17.04
N PRO A 252 -1.20 23.65 -16.73
CA PRO A 252 -1.74 24.79 -17.50
C PRO A 252 -1.48 24.76 -19.02
N ASP A 253 -0.44 24.07 -19.48
CA ASP A 253 -0.14 23.87 -20.91
C ASP A 253 -0.82 22.61 -21.51
N ASP A 254 -1.87 22.10 -20.86
CA ASP A 254 -2.65 20.93 -21.28
C ASP A 254 -1.85 19.61 -21.33
N VAL A 255 -0.74 19.55 -20.58
CA VAL A 255 0.13 18.38 -20.53
C VAL A 255 -0.29 17.47 -19.38
N ARG A 256 -0.64 16.22 -19.72
CA ARG A 256 -0.92 15.17 -18.72
C ARG A 256 0.37 14.64 -18.10
N VAL A 257 0.45 14.66 -16.78
CA VAL A 257 1.65 14.32 -16.01
C VAL A 257 1.31 13.45 -14.80
N ARG A 258 2.27 12.61 -14.37
CA ARG A 258 2.06 11.60 -13.32
C ARG A 258 3.25 11.41 -12.38
N GLY A 259 4.17 12.35 -12.30
CA GLY A 259 5.33 12.21 -11.44
C GLY A 259 6.04 13.53 -11.24
N SER A 260 6.55 13.71 -10.03
CA SER A 260 7.35 14.88 -9.67
C SER A 260 8.84 14.57 -9.82
N HIS A 261 9.29 13.40 -9.38
CA HIS A 261 10.71 13.08 -9.35
C HIS A 261 11.03 11.58 -9.30
N SER A 262 12.33 11.27 -9.39
CA SER A 262 12.88 9.93 -9.14
C SER A 262 14.22 10.02 -8.42
N VAL A 263 14.53 8.96 -7.66
CA VAL A 263 15.83 8.77 -7.00
C VAL A 263 16.43 7.47 -7.53
N THR A 264 17.64 7.54 -8.07
CA THR A 264 18.32 6.41 -8.72
C THR A 264 19.74 6.26 -8.20
N ILE A 265 20.31 5.06 -8.29
CA ILE A 265 21.72 4.79 -8.00
C ILE A 265 22.46 4.72 -9.33
N ASP A 266 23.34 5.68 -9.56
CA ASP A 266 24.18 5.67 -10.74
C ASP A 266 25.39 4.73 -10.57
N ASP A 267 25.99 4.34 -11.70
CA ASP A 267 27.11 3.38 -11.70
C ASP A 267 28.42 3.99 -11.14
N ALA A 268 28.41 5.29 -10.82
CA ALA A 268 29.53 5.99 -10.19
C ALA A 268 29.44 5.98 -8.66
N GLY A 269 28.46 5.27 -8.08
CA GLY A 269 28.28 5.20 -6.63
C GLY A 269 27.76 6.51 -6.04
N LYS A 270 26.88 7.22 -6.76
CA LYS A 270 26.12 8.36 -6.25
C LYS A 270 24.63 8.14 -6.38
N ILE A 271 23.84 8.76 -5.49
CA ILE A 271 22.41 8.90 -5.75
C ILE A 271 22.20 10.01 -6.78
N ARG A 272 21.26 9.78 -7.68
CA ARG A 272 20.83 10.72 -8.70
C ARG A 272 19.36 11.04 -8.47
N ILE A 273 19.10 12.30 -8.17
CA ILE A 273 17.74 12.84 -8.05
C ILE A 273 17.40 13.49 -9.38
N THR A 274 16.30 13.08 -9.98
CA THR A 274 15.80 13.66 -11.23
C THR A 274 14.45 14.29 -10.97
N LEU A 275 14.33 15.59 -11.24
CA LEU A 275 13.10 16.36 -11.21
C LEU A 275 12.49 16.39 -12.62
N TYR A 276 11.21 16.02 -12.68
CA TYR A 276 10.46 16.05 -13.92
C TYR A 276 9.93 17.46 -14.22
N PRO A 277 9.66 17.76 -15.51
CA PRO A 277 9.17 19.07 -15.95
C PRO A 277 8.05 19.63 -15.09
N ALA A 278 7.04 18.83 -14.83
CA ALA A 278 5.90 19.21 -14.01
C ALA A 278 6.26 19.78 -12.63
N ALA A 279 7.23 19.16 -11.95
CA ALA A 279 7.68 19.63 -10.64
C ALA A 279 8.37 21.00 -10.73
N VAL A 280 9.16 21.20 -11.78
CA VAL A 280 9.85 22.46 -12.03
C VAL A 280 8.87 23.54 -12.46
N ASP A 281 7.89 23.22 -13.30
CA ASP A 281 6.93 24.18 -13.82
C ASP A 281 5.98 24.67 -12.72
N LEU A 282 5.48 23.76 -11.86
CA LEU A 282 4.63 24.11 -10.71
C LEU A 282 5.35 24.96 -9.66
N CYS A 283 6.68 24.82 -9.54
CA CYS A 283 7.47 25.44 -8.48
C CYS A 283 8.74 26.10 -9.02
N HIS A 284 8.61 26.87 -10.11
CA HIS A 284 9.74 27.45 -10.85
C HIS A 284 10.70 28.26 -9.96
N ASP A 285 10.17 29.20 -9.19
CA ASP A 285 10.98 30.06 -8.32
C ASP A 285 11.70 29.26 -7.23
N GLY A 286 11.05 28.22 -6.71
CA GLY A 286 11.66 27.29 -5.76
C GLY A 286 12.82 26.52 -6.38
N PHE A 287 12.66 26.08 -7.63
CA PHE A 287 13.68 25.37 -8.36
C PHE A 287 14.88 26.27 -8.71
N GLU A 288 14.64 27.53 -9.11
CA GLU A 288 15.72 28.48 -9.38
C GLU A 288 16.56 28.76 -8.14
N ARG A 289 15.94 28.92 -6.95
CA ARG A 289 16.68 29.00 -5.67
C ARG A 289 17.49 27.74 -5.38
N LEU A 290 16.94 26.56 -5.69
CA LEU A 290 17.65 25.31 -5.48
C LEU A 290 18.90 25.19 -6.38
N LYS A 291 18.85 25.73 -7.60
CA LYS A 291 20.00 25.75 -8.53
C LYS A 291 21.15 26.64 -8.09
N GLU A 292 20.92 27.63 -7.23
CA GLU A 292 21.98 28.48 -6.69
C GLU A 292 22.94 27.68 -5.79
N VAL A 293 22.43 26.62 -5.15
CA VAL A 293 23.16 25.83 -4.15
C VAL A 293 23.43 24.39 -4.58
N ILE A 294 22.67 23.84 -5.53
CA ILE A 294 22.83 22.49 -6.06
C ILE A 294 23.03 22.56 -7.58
N SER A 295 24.08 21.90 -8.08
CA SER A 295 24.34 21.85 -9.51
C SER A 295 23.42 20.85 -10.22
N PHE A 296 22.37 21.36 -10.86
CA PHE A 296 21.48 20.58 -11.73
C PHE A 296 21.96 20.60 -13.19
N LYS A 297 21.97 19.41 -13.81
CA LYS A 297 22.15 19.24 -15.25
C LYS A 297 20.79 19.04 -15.92
N ARG A 298 20.66 19.53 -17.15
CA ARG A 298 19.46 19.44 -17.97
C ARG A 298 19.65 18.41 -19.08
N GLU A 299 18.70 17.52 -19.27
CA GLU A 299 18.76 16.50 -20.33
C GLU A 299 17.37 16.19 -20.91
N LYS A 300 17.33 15.57 -22.08
CA LYS A 300 16.10 14.93 -22.56
C LYS A 300 15.90 13.60 -21.83
N PRO A 301 14.66 13.21 -21.51
CA PRO A 301 14.40 11.90 -20.93
C PRO A 301 14.98 10.79 -21.82
N PRO A 302 15.74 9.82 -21.25
CA PRO A 302 16.45 8.82 -22.05
C PRO A 302 15.54 7.91 -22.87
N ASN A 303 14.25 7.81 -22.51
CA ASN A 303 13.23 7.03 -23.23
C ASN A 303 12.22 7.89 -24.00
N ALA A 304 12.54 9.17 -24.27
CA ALA A 304 11.65 10.05 -25.01
C ALA A 304 11.43 9.55 -26.46
N PRO A 305 10.19 9.38 -26.93
CA PRO A 305 9.91 9.03 -28.32
C PRO A 305 10.50 10.09 -29.25
N ALA A 306 11.24 9.67 -30.28
CA ALA A 306 11.89 10.58 -31.24
C ALA A 306 10.91 11.54 -31.95
N THR A 307 9.61 11.20 -31.97
CA THR A 307 8.53 11.92 -32.64
C THR A 307 7.77 12.92 -31.76
N ARG A 308 7.97 12.91 -30.43
CA ARG A 308 7.36 13.88 -29.51
C ARG A 308 8.45 14.78 -28.92
N GLY A 309 8.24 16.09 -28.93
CA GLY A 309 9.11 17.05 -28.25
C GLY A 309 9.02 16.90 -26.73
N ALA A 310 9.62 15.85 -26.19
CA ALA A 310 9.59 15.59 -24.75
C ALA A 310 10.30 16.71 -23.99
N PRO A 311 9.65 17.34 -23.00
CA PRO A 311 10.27 18.38 -22.20
C PRO A 311 11.50 17.85 -21.47
N HIS A 312 12.49 18.72 -21.29
CA HIS A 312 13.75 18.37 -20.62
C HIS A 312 13.50 18.12 -19.13
N GLN A 313 14.22 17.18 -18.55
CA GLN A 313 14.27 16.94 -17.11
C GLN A 313 15.58 17.48 -16.52
N TRP A 314 15.59 17.67 -15.20
CA TRP A 314 16.74 18.17 -14.47
C TRP A 314 17.20 17.13 -13.46
N TYR A 315 18.50 16.98 -13.28
CA TYR A 315 19.02 16.04 -12.30
C TYR A 315 20.29 16.54 -11.63
N CYS A 316 20.49 16.13 -10.39
CA CYS A 316 21.74 16.30 -9.65
C CYS A 316 22.28 14.92 -9.22
N ARG A 317 23.56 14.87 -8.87
CA ARG A 317 24.22 13.68 -8.34
C ARG A 317 24.84 14.00 -7.00
N LEU A 318 24.52 13.22 -5.99
CA LEU A 318 24.91 13.46 -4.62
C LEU A 318 25.58 12.20 -4.08
N ASP A 319 26.79 12.36 -3.55
CA ASP A 319 27.34 11.42 -2.59
C ASP A 319 26.77 11.70 -1.19
N GLU A 320 27.20 10.94 -0.20
CA GLU A 320 26.73 11.05 1.18
C GLU A 320 26.89 12.46 1.75
N GLN A 321 28.08 13.05 1.62
CA GLN A 321 28.34 14.38 2.16
C GLN A 321 27.47 15.44 1.47
N SER A 322 27.33 15.36 0.15
CA SER A 322 26.51 16.28 -0.62
C SER A 322 25.02 16.10 -0.32
N TRP A 323 24.56 14.86 -0.11
CA TRP A 323 23.20 14.58 0.32
C TRP A 323 22.90 15.23 1.66
N GLN A 324 23.74 14.99 2.68
CA GLN A 324 23.54 15.58 4.01
C GLN A 324 23.53 17.12 3.98
N ALA A 325 24.38 17.74 3.16
CA ALA A 325 24.42 19.21 3.03
C ALA A 325 23.16 19.83 2.38
N HIS A 326 22.43 19.05 1.59
CA HIS A 326 21.34 19.53 0.74
C HIS A 326 19.98 18.88 1.00
N ARG A 327 19.92 17.84 1.82
CA ARG A 327 18.75 17.05 2.16
C ARG A 327 17.54 17.91 2.47
N ASP A 328 17.62 18.77 3.48
CA ASP A 328 16.47 19.54 3.96
C ASP A 328 15.89 20.46 2.87
N ARG A 329 16.74 21.04 2.03
CA ARG A 329 16.30 21.90 0.91
C ARG A 329 15.60 21.09 -0.18
N LEU A 330 16.09 19.88 -0.46
CA LEU A 330 15.45 18.97 -1.41
C LEU A 330 14.10 18.49 -0.89
N VAL A 331 14.03 18.10 0.38
CA VAL A 331 12.79 17.68 1.06
C VAL A 331 11.76 18.82 1.03
N GLU A 332 12.18 20.03 1.42
CA GLU A 332 11.30 21.22 1.40
C GLU A 332 10.78 21.53 -0.02
N PHE A 333 11.66 21.46 -1.02
CA PHE A 333 11.27 21.67 -2.41
C PHE A 333 10.26 20.62 -2.88
N ILE A 334 10.52 19.33 -2.67
CA ILE A 334 9.60 18.26 -3.06
C ILE A 334 8.25 18.42 -2.35
N ARG A 335 8.24 18.69 -1.04
CA ARG A 335 6.99 18.94 -0.31
C ARG A 335 6.19 20.10 -0.92
N THR A 336 6.86 21.19 -1.27
CA THR A 336 6.24 22.36 -1.92
C THR A 336 5.65 21.99 -3.28
N VAL A 337 6.36 21.18 -4.08
CA VAL A 337 5.85 20.65 -5.34
C VAL A 337 4.58 19.84 -5.11
N GLU A 338 4.54 18.99 -4.07
CA GLU A 338 3.36 18.18 -3.79
C GLU A 338 2.16 18.98 -3.31
N ASP A 339 2.39 20.01 -2.48
CA ASP A 339 1.32 20.92 -2.07
C ASP A 339 0.76 21.69 -3.27
N ALA A 340 1.64 22.18 -4.15
CA ALA A 340 1.25 22.86 -5.39
C ALA A 340 0.48 21.92 -6.33
N TRP A 341 0.93 20.66 -6.45
CA TRP A 341 0.27 19.64 -7.25
C TRP A 341 -1.13 19.34 -6.74
N ARG A 342 -1.28 19.10 -5.43
CA ARG A 342 -2.58 18.85 -4.80
C ARG A 342 -3.52 20.03 -4.99
N LYS A 343 -3.02 21.26 -4.84
CA LYS A 343 -3.83 22.46 -5.08
C LYS A 343 -4.32 22.52 -6.53
N HIS A 344 -3.43 22.30 -7.49
CA HIS A 344 -3.75 22.29 -8.92
C HIS A 344 -4.79 21.20 -9.27
N GLU A 345 -4.67 20.00 -8.69
CA GLU A 345 -5.66 18.93 -8.86
C GLU A 345 -7.07 19.33 -8.39
N HIS A 346 -7.18 20.05 -7.27
CA HIS A 346 -8.48 20.52 -6.79
C HIS A 346 -9.06 21.60 -7.71
N GLU A 347 -8.23 22.55 -8.18
CA GLU A 347 -8.67 23.61 -9.09
C GLU A 347 -9.19 23.06 -10.43
N VAL A 348 -8.51 22.06 -11.00
CA VAL A 348 -8.96 21.39 -12.23
C VAL A 348 -10.25 20.57 -12.01
N ALA A 349 -10.44 19.99 -10.83
CA ALA A 349 -11.65 19.21 -10.53
C ALA A 349 -12.92 20.07 -10.34
N ASP A 350 -12.74 21.33 -9.94
CA ASP A 350 -13.83 22.29 -9.68
C ASP A 350 -14.20 23.14 -10.92
N GLU A 351 -13.49 23.02 -12.05
CA GLU A 351 -13.90 23.66 -13.30
C GLU A 351 -15.12 22.93 -13.91
N PRO A 352 -16.29 23.57 -14.03
CA PRO A 352 -17.43 22.96 -14.71
C PRO A 352 -17.06 22.76 -16.18
N GLU A 353 -17.19 21.52 -16.67
CA GLU A 353 -17.03 21.16 -18.08
C GLU A 353 -17.76 22.21 -18.95
N ARG A 354 -16.99 23.01 -19.69
CA ARG A 354 -17.51 24.01 -20.64
C ARG A 354 -17.70 23.42 -22.02
#